data_AF-A0A2V8EUQ0-F1
#
_entry.id   AF-A0A2V8EUQ0-F1
#
_cell.length_a   1.000
_cell.length_b   1.000
_cell.length_c   1.000
_cell.angle_alpha   90.00
_cell.angle_beta   90.00
_cell.angle_gamma   90.00
#
_symmetry.space_group_name_H-M   'P 1'
#
loop_
_entity.id
_entity.type
_entity.pdbx_description
1 polymer ?
#
loop_
_entity_poly.entity_id
_entity_poly.type
_entity_poly.pdbx_seq_one_letter_code
_entity_poly.pdbx_strand_id
1 'polypeptide(L)' 'MDHYETLQINANAEPETVHRVYRLLAQRYHPDNKDTGDATRFRALTEAYEVLSDP' A
#
# COMPACT_ATOMS: atom_id res chain seq x y z
N MET A 1 -0.18 -11.52 -8.63
CA MET A 1 0.03 -10.15 -8.12
C MET A 1 1.03 -10.26 -7.01
N ASP A 2 2.09 -9.48 -7.05
CA ASP A 2 3.05 -9.45 -5.95
C ASP A 2 2.67 -8.28 -5.03
N HIS A 3 2.19 -8.60 -3.83
CA HIS A 3 1.72 -7.59 -2.88
C HIS A 3 2.88 -6.74 -2.35
N TYR A 4 4.11 -7.28 -2.31
CA TYR A 4 5.30 -6.54 -1.93
C TYR A 4 5.70 -5.55 -3.02
N GLU A 5 5.66 -5.93 -4.30
CA GLU A 5 5.87 -5.00 -5.42
C GLU A 5 4.80 -3.90 -5.44
N THR A 6 3.55 -4.23 -5.11
CA THR A 6 2.43 -3.28 -5.08
C THR A 6 2.65 -2.19 -4.01
N LEU A 7 3.15 -2.58 -2.83
CA LEU A 7 3.56 -1.66 -1.77
C LEU A 7 4.98 -1.11 -1.98
N GLN A 8 5.69 -1.47 -3.05
CA GLN A 8 7.06 -1.05 -3.36
C GLN A 8 8.05 -1.37 -2.23
N ILE A 9 7.91 -2.53 -1.62
CA ILE A 9 8.75 -3.02 -0.52
C ILE A 9 9.40 -4.36 -0.89
N ASN A 10 10.42 -4.74 -0.12
CA ASN A 10 11.05 -6.04 -0.25
C ASN A 10 10.17 -7.14 0.37
N ALA A 11 10.20 -8.36 -0.17
CA ALA A 11 9.51 -9.52 0.40
C ALA A 11 9.93 -9.87 1.85
N ASN A 12 11.11 -9.42 2.28
CA ASN A 12 11.63 -9.57 3.64
C ASN A 12 11.35 -8.34 4.53
N ALA A 13 10.49 -7.43 4.10
CA ALA A 13 10.16 -6.24 4.90
C ALA A 13 9.48 -6.63 6.21
N GLU A 14 9.90 -6.00 7.30
CA GLU A 14 9.25 -6.19 8.60
C GLU A 14 7.81 -5.65 8.57
N PRO A 15 6.89 -6.21 9.39
CA PRO A 15 5.50 -5.76 9.45
C PRO A 15 5.38 -4.25 9.67
N GLU A 16 6.23 -3.65 10.50
CA GLU A 16 6.25 -2.21 10.72
C GLU A 16 6.53 -1.41 9.44
N THR A 17 7.37 -1.94 8.55
CA THR A 17 7.68 -1.35 7.24
C THR A 17 6.47 -1.44 6.32
N VAL A 18 5.78 -2.59 6.29
CA VAL A 18 4.52 -2.77 5.53
C VAL A 18 3.50 -1.69 5.95
N HIS A 19 3.28 -1.51 7.26
CA HIS A 19 2.33 -0.53 7.79
C HIS A 19 2.75 0.92 7.49
N ARG A 20 4.04 1.23 7.61
CA ARG A 20 4.57 2.58 7.35
C ARG A 20 4.42 2.94 5.88
N VAL A 21 4.80 2.05 4.98
CA VAL A 21 4.78 2.30 3.53
C VAL A 21 3.34 2.33 3.03
N TYR A 22 2.48 1.42 3.49
CA TYR A 22 1.05 1.48 3.18
C TYR A 22 0.46 2.85 3.53
N ARG A 23 0.65 3.36 4.77
CA ARG A 23 0.11 4.66 5.17
C ARG A 23 0.58 5.82 4.28
N LEU A 24 1.85 5.80 3.88
CA LEU A 24 2.43 6.83 3.00
C LEU A 24 1.82 6.78 1.59
N LEU A 25 1.70 5.58 1.02
CA LEU A 25 1.10 5.39 -0.31
C LEU A 25 -0.41 5.63 -0.29
N ALA A 26 -1.10 5.19 0.76
CA ALA A 26 -2.52 5.41 0.97
C ALA A 26 -2.86 6.90 1.04
N GLN A 27 -2.08 7.71 1.78
CA GLN A 27 -2.28 9.16 1.83
C GLN A 27 -2.00 9.83 0.47
N ARG A 28 -0.98 9.35 -0.26
CA ARG A 28 -0.63 9.87 -1.58
C ARG A 28 -1.72 9.58 -2.61
N TYR A 29 -2.18 8.33 -2.67
CA TYR A 29 -3.14 7.88 -3.69
C TYR A 29 -4.60 7.92 -3.24
N HIS A 30 -4.88 8.42 -2.04
CA HIS A 30 -6.25 8.55 -1.53
C HIS A 30 -7.14 9.25 -2.56
N PRO A 31 -8.38 8.77 -2.82
CA PRO A 31 -9.26 9.39 -3.83
C PRO A 31 -9.60 10.85 -3.54
N ASP A 32 -9.58 11.28 -2.27
CA ASP A 32 -9.73 12.70 -1.89
C ASP A 32 -8.50 13.58 -2.13
N ASN A 33 -7.34 12.98 -2.43
CA ASN A 33 -6.15 13.73 -2.79
C ASN A 33 -6.32 14.31 -4.21
N LYS A 34 -6.36 15.64 -4.34
CA LYS A 34 -6.65 16.31 -5.62
C LYS A 34 -5.48 16.28 -6.61
N ASP A 35 -4.26 16.10 -6.12
CA ASP A 35 -3.04 16.14 -6.93
C ASP A 35 -2.64 14.74 -7.39
N THR A 36 -2.70 13.76 -6.48
CA THR A 36 -2.19 12.39 -6.72
C THR A 36 -3.21 11.30 -6.46
N GLY A 37 -4.48 11.64 -6.22
CA GLY A 37 -5.53 10.67 -5.94
C GLY A 37 -5.74 9.70 -7.10
N ASP A 38 -5.78 8.42 -6.76
CA ASP A 38 -5.96 7.32 -7.71
C ASP A 38 -6.71 6.19 -7.01
N ALA A 39 -8.02 6.13 -7.21
CA ALA A 39 -8.89 5.16 -6.56
C ALA A 39 -8.53 3.70 -6.92
N THR A 40 -8.02 3.46 -8.13
CA THR A 40 -7.60 2.13 -8.57
C THR A 40 -6.36 1.69 -7.83
N ARG A 41 -5.36 2.58 -7.76
CA ARG A 41 -4.11 2.31 -7.04
C ARG A 41 -4.33 2.22 -5.53
N PHE A 42 -5.17 3.07 -4.97
CA PHE A 42 -5.56 3.00 -3.56
C PHE A 42 -6.15 1.64 -3.19
N ARG A 43 -7.10 1.11 -3.97
CA ARG A 43 -7.68 -0.22 -3.74
C ARG A 43 -6.62 -1.33 -3.80
N ALA A 44 -5.72 -1.29 -4.77
CA ALA A 44 -4.64 -2.28 -4.89
C ALA A 44 -3.68 -2.23 -3.68
N LEU A 45 -3.37 -1.04 -3.17
CA LEU A 45 -2.56 -0.86 -1.97
C LEU A 45 -3.26 -1.40 -0.73
N THR A 46 -4.57 -1.20 -0.60
CA THR A 46 -5.37 -1.73 0.51
C THR A 46 -5.41 -3.25 0.48
N GLU A 47 -5.71 -3.87 -0.67
CA GLU A 47 -5.71 -5.34 -0.80
C GLU A 47 -4.33 -5.95 -0.47
N ALA A 48 -3.26 -5.35 -0.99
CA ALA A 48 -1.90 -5.79 -0.68
C ALA A 48 -1.56 -5.65 0.81
N TYR A 49 -2.00 -4.57 1.46
CA TYR A 49 -1.80 -4.37 2.89
C TYR A 49 -2.60 -5.38 3.71
N GLU A 50 -3.86 -5.66 3.37
CA GLU A 50 -4.68 -6.64 4.10
C GLU A 50 -4.06 -8.04 4.07
N VAL A 51 -3.54 -8.47 2.91
CA VAL A 51 -2.86 -9.78 2.77
C VAL A 51 -1.54 -9.82 3.54
N LEU A 52 -0.79 -8.73 3.60
CA LEU A 52 0.54 -8.69 4.25
C LEU A 52 0.50 -8.34 5.74
N SER A 53 -0.61 -7.76 6.22
CA SER A 53 -0.81 -7.36 7.61
C SER A 53 -1.33 -8.51 8.49
N ASP A 54 -1.94 -9.54 7.91
CA ASP A 54 -2.49 -10.71 8.61
C ASP A 54 -2.02 -12.01 7.93
N PRO A 55 -0.76 -12.43 8.18
CA PRO A 55 -0.19 -13.66 7.61
C PRO A 55 -0.57 -14.94 8.35
#